data_AF-A0A1V4WGF4-F1
#
_entry.id   AF-A0A1V4WGF4-F1
#
_cell.length_a   1.000
_cell.length_b   1.000
_cell.length_c   1.000
_cell.angle_alpha   90.00
_cell.angle_beta   90.00
_cell.angle_gamma   90.00
#
_symmetry.space_group_name_H-M   'P 1'
#
loop_
_entity.id
_entity.type
_entity.pdbx_description
1 polymer ?
#
loop_
_entity_poly.entity_id
_entity_poly.type
_entity_poly.pdbx_seq_one_letter_code
_entity_poly.pdbx_strand_id
1 'polypeptide(L)'
;MRVHILLAALFLFFASLTCAASEELAGRPLRSLDLPGAEIVKVQKSPACPEGICSGLGNAFYLPRMNALSVKTGGNSFFVKSKLGECARLSKVSQNSRSFETADSMEKLSSYVMAEADLSGSYHTAALTVKGSVEAMTSSSSNVTTTFHSTHMDINVTTHSIDFQQDSTCFSESNIDKSFLNHFESLALIDPSQVGSASSWQPYVQFLSDQGSHIMMQQQIGSRFQQWESSVSTEYDLENKLKAKACAQVEGTQGGGGWSVKGCAAYSKEDKEKALKTSSKSLNVVLGGTGTSRANLTKEVSKANLDAFIDSATKGDQATRFIFKPIWDLLISIYTPPCSRDGKGSKACANLQRAVNLQAAYEGWTAIGCPKEVDGKQQVYQTMKVSGNTTLGINTYECWLSKTGCRSDDSCHIGGWGSVTYCYGPDCIDSGEQIPGTKMSKNKVRGNQEGSYKEGVNNSCYYKKVRGYCDTSWLGGLPERTIYQQSTP
;
A
#
# COMPACT_ATOMS: atom_id res chain seq x y z
N MET A 1 -2.58 82.99 -12.60
CA MET A 1 -2.02 82.56 -13.90
C MET A 1 -2.27 81.04 -13.99
N ARG A 2 -3.17 80.62 -14.91
CA ARG A 2 -3.66 79.24 -15.23
C ARG A 2 -4.33 78.45 -14.07
N VAL A 3 -5.66 78.31 -13.91
CA VAL A 3 -6.78 77.77 -14.74
C VAL A 3 -6.97 76.23 -14.64
N HIS A 4 -8.07 75.82 -13.95
CA HIS A 4 -8.95 74.62 -14.12
C HIS A 4 -8.36 73.19 -13.93
N ILE A 5 -9.02 72.09 -13.49
CA ILE A 5 -10.42 71.56 -13.31
C ILE A 5 -10.25 70.27 -12.41
N LEU A 6 -11.00 70.02 -11.33
CA LEU A 6 -12.27 69.24 -11.16
C LEU A 6 -12.19 67.68 -11.28
N LEU A 7 -12.87 66.99 -10.34
CA LEU A 7 -13.25 65.55 -10.22
C LEU A 7 -12.17 64.53 -9.80
N ALA A 8 -12.44 63.41 -9.11
CA ALA A 8 -13.52 62.92 -8.24
C ALA A 8 -13.07 61.55 -7.68
N ALA A 9 -13.60 61.22 -6.50
CA ALA A 9 -13.69 59.93 -5.79
C ALA A 9 -13.14 58.64 -6.44
N LEU A 10 -12.44 57.82 -5.63
CA LEU A 10 -12.84 56.43 -5.45
C LEU A 10 -12.47 55.87 -4.06
N PHE A 11 -13.40 55.07 -3.56
CA PHE A 11 -13.57 54.52 -2.23
C PHE A 11 -12.57 53.41 -1.85
N LEU A 12 -12.24 53.40 -0.55
CA LEU A 12 -12.20 52.25 0.38
C LEU A 12 -12.06 50.84 -0.19
N PHE A 13 -10.92 50.20 0.08
CA PHE A 13 -10.84 48.82 0.59
C PHE A 13 -9.44 48.59 1.21
N PHE A 14 -9.26 48.98 2.47
CA PHE A 14 -8.18 48.45 3.31
C PHE A 14 -8.76 47.27 4.08
N ALA A 15 -8.51 46.06 3.59
CA ALA A 15 -8.75 44.85 4.36
C ALA A 15 -7.62 44.71 5.39
N SER A 16 -7.99 44.87 6.66
CA SER A 16 -7.23 44.41 7.80
C SER A 16 -7.14 42.88 7.78
N LEU A 17 -6.01 42.33 7.34
CA LEU A 17 -5.65 40.94 7.64
C LEU A 17 -4.97 40.91 9.01
N THR A 18 -5.77 40.72 10.03
CA THR A 18 -5.31 40.34 11.36
C THR A 18 -4.90 38.86 11.36
N CYS A 19 -3.81 38.57 12.06
CA CYS A 19 -3.36 37.22 12.38
C CYS A 19 -4.51 36.42 13.00
N ALA A 20 -4.89 35.34 12.33
CA ALA A 20 -5.55 34.20 12.94
C ALA A 20 -4.67 32.97 12.68
N ALA A 21 -3.69 32.78 13.56
CA ALA A 21 -2.89 31.58 13.64
C ALA A 21 -3.05 31.04 15.06
N SER A 22 -4.02 30.14 15.26
CA SER A 22 -4.03 29.16 16.34
C SER A 22 -5.27 28.27 16.21
N GLU A 23 -5.06 26.97 16.43
CA GLU A 23 -6.07 25.90 16.59
C GLU A 23 -6.64 25.26 15.30
N GLU A 24 -5.79 24.53 14.58
CA GLU A 24 -6.24 23.36 13.81
C GLU A 24 -5.11 22.33 13.63
N LEU A 25 -4.63 21.76 14.74
CA LEU A 25 -3.73 20.59 14.77
C LEU A 25 -4.24 19.61 15.84
N ALA A 26 -5.51 19.23 15.72
CA ALA A 26 -6.03 17.99 16.29
C ALA A 26 -6.14 16.98 15.15
N GLY A 27 -5.65 15.76 15.40
CA GLY A 27 -5.36 14.75 14.39
C GLY A 27 -6.40 14.62 13.27
N ARG A 28 -5.92 14.43 12.05
CA ARG A 28 -6.77 13.95 10.95
C ARG A 28 -7.57 12.77 11.48
N PRO A 29 -8.91 12.76 11.37
CA PRO A 29 -9.69 11.62 11.81
C PRO A 29 -9.21 10.40 11.03
N LEU A 30 -8.65 9.46 11.77
CA LEU A 30 -8.19 8.17 11.32
C LEU A 30 -9.41 7.43 10.72
N ARG A 31 -9.60 7.53 9.39
CA ARG A 31 -10.71 6.88 8.67
C ARG A 31 -10.87 5.44 9.18
N SER A 32 -11.94 5.17 9.92
CA SER A 32 -12.65 3.91 9.83
C SER A 32 -13.45 3.97 8.53
N LEU A 33 -13.75 2.83 7.92
CA LEU A 33 -14.80 2.79 6.92
C LEU A 33 -16.09 3.24 7.62
N ASP A 34 -16.49 4.50 7.43
CA ASP A 34 -17.77 5.03 7.90
C ASP A 34 -18.86 4.28 7.13
N LEU A 35 -19.38 3.21 7.74
CA LEU A 35 -20.48 2.43 7.20
C LEU A 35 -21.77 3.22 7.49
N PRO A 36 -22.43 3.80 6.47
CA PRO A 36 -23.63 4.61 6.70
C PRO A 36 -24.73 3.76 7.35
N GLY A 37 -25.33 4.26 8.43
CA GLY A 37 -26.43 3.58 9.14
C GLY A 37 -25.99 2.52 10.16
N ALA A 38 -24.73 2.51 10.58
CA ALA A 38 -24.26 1.61 11.63
C ALA A 38 -24.97 1.89 12.99
N GLU A 39 -25.76 0.92 13.46
CA GLU A 39 -26.39 0.99 14.79
C GLU A 39 -25.59 0.17 15.80
N ILE A 40 -25.33 0.77 16.96
CA ILE A 40 -24.47 0.19 17.98
C ILE A 40 -25.24 -0.84 18.78
N VAL A 41 -24.74 -2.07 18.82
CA VAL A 41 -25.36 -3.14 19.58
C VAL A 41 -24.57 -3.35 20.88
N LYS A 42 -25.22 -3.19 22.04
CA LYS A 42 -24.62 -3.52 23.34
C LYS A 42 -24.58 -5.03 23.54
N VAL A 43 -23.64 -5.71 22.91
CA VAL A 43 -23.45 -7.17 23.03
C VAL A 43 -22.01 -7.47 23.47
N GLN A 44 -21.88 -8.43 24.38
CA GLN A 44 -20.59 -8.90 24.90
C GLN A 44 -20.06 -10.15 24.19
N LYS A 45 -20.83 -10.74 23.28
CA LYS A 45 -20.44 -11.92 22.49
C LYS A 45 -21.21 -12.01 21.18
N SER A 46 -20.63 -12.64 20.18
CA SER A 46 -21.31 -12.97 18.92
C SER A 46 -20.84 -14.35 18.43
N PRO A 47 -21.52 -14.99 17.47
CA PRO A 47 -21.01 -16.25 16.90
C PRO A 47 -19.60 -16.12 16.33
N ALA A 48 -19.26 -14.98 15.74
CA ALA A 48 -17.92 -14.68 15.22
C ALA A 48 -16.90 -14.30 16.31
N CYS A 49 -17.36 -13.91 17.50
CA CYS A 49 -16.53 -13.62 18.66
C CYS A 49 -17.06 -14.34 19.91
N PRO A 50 -16.81 -15.66 20.02
CA PRO A 50 -17.13 -16.42 21.22
C PRO A 50 -16.48 -15.77 22.44
N GLU A 51 -17.23 -15.66 23.54
CA GLU A 51 -16.77 -15.00 24.78
C GLU A 51 -16.28 -13.55 24.59
N GLY A 52 -16.70 -12.90 23.50
CA GLY A 52 -16.26 -11.55 23.14
C GLY A 52 -14.88 -11.48 22.50
N ILE A 53 -14.19 -12.62 22.28
CA ILE A 53 -12.86 -12.68 21.68
C ILE A 53 -12.99 -12.80 20.17
N CYS A 54 -12.58 -11.75 19.45
CA CYS A 54 -12.60 -11.71 17.99
C CYS A 54 -11.23 -12.12 17.43
N SER A 55 -11.16 -13.21 16.66
CA SER A 55 -9.89 -13.78 16.18
C SER A 55 -9.05 -12.76 15.42
N GLY A 56 -7.88 -12.40 15.93
CA GLY A 56 -6.94 -11.49 15.27
C GLY A 56 -7.24 -9.99 15.43
N LEU A 57 -8.38 -9.59 16.00
CA LEU A 57 -8.66 -8.18 16.26
C LEU A 57 -7.67 -7.62 17.28
N GLY A 58 -7.03 -6.50 16.95
CA GLY A 58 -5.99 -5.89 17.77
C GLY A 58 -4.64 -6.61 17.72
N ASN A 59 -4.49 -7.67 16.91
CA ASN A 59 -3.20 -8.32 16.67
C ASN A 59 -2.47 -7.70 15.50
N ALA A 60 -1.14 -7.75 15.57
CA ALA A 60 -0.21 -7.32 14.55
C ALA A 60 0.17 -8.45 13.58
N PHE A 61 0.35 -8.05 12.32
CA PHE A 61 0.46 -8.92 11.16
C PHE A 61 1.48 -8.34 10.17
N TYR A 62 2.43 -9.14 9.69
CA TYR A 62 3.34 -8.72 8.62
C TYR A 62 2.72 -8.97 7.24
N LEU A 63 1.93 -8.00 6.76
CA LEU A 63 1.14 -8.13 5.54
C LEU A 63 1.92 -8.54 4.28
N PRO A 64 3.19 -8.13 4.06
CA PRO A 64 3.94 -8.56 2.87
C PRO A 64 4.06 -10.07 2.69
N ARG A 65 3.90 -10.87 3.76
CA ARG A 65 3.96 -12.34 3.72
C ARG A 65 2.62 -13.04 3.91
N MET A 66 1.50 -12.29 3.93
CA MET A 66 0.20 -12.85 4.25
C MET A 66 -0.89 -12.34 3.31
N ASN A 67 -1.90 -13.18 3.07
CA ASN A 67 -3.08 -12.77 2.33
C ASN A 67 -4.03 -11.93 3.21
N ALA A 68 -3.96 -10.61 3.13
CA ALA A 68 -4.81 -9.68 3.90
C ALA A 68 -6.32 -9.94 3.76
N LEU A 69 -6.76 -10.63 2.69
CA LEU A 69 -8.16 -10.91 2.41
C LEU A 69 -8.62 -12.29 2.93
N SER A 70 -7.73 -13.10 3.51
CA SER A 70 -8.09 -14.38 4.11
C SER A 70 -8.40 -14.25 5.59
N VAL A 71 -9.15 -15.23 6.12
CA VAL A 71 -9.37 -15.39 7.57
C VAL A 71 -8.04 -15.33 8.31
N LYS A 72 -7.97 -14.47 9.31
CA LYS A 72 -6.80 -14.36 10.17
C LYS A 72 -6.99 -15.16 11.44
N THR A 73 -6.09 -16.11 11.62
CA THR A 73 -5.90 -16.81 12.89
C THR A 73 -4.49 -16.48 13.38
N GLY A 74 -4.35 -16.22 14.68
CA GLY A 74 -3.07 -15.82 15.28
C GLY A 74 -2.71 -14.34 15.07
N GLY A 75 -1.46 -14.09 14.66
CA GLY A 75 -0.82 -12.78 14.72
C GLY A 75 -0.16 -12.53 16.08
N ASN A 76 0.69 -11.51 16.16
CA ASN A 76 1.32 -11.12 17.42
C ASN A 76 0.35 -10.25 18.23
N SER A 77 0.25 -10.51 19.53
CA SER A 77 -0.52 -9.66 20.43
C SER A 77 0.03 -8.23 20.37
N PHE A 78 -0.82 -7.25 20.06
CA PHE A 78 -0.48 -5.84 20.16
C PHE A 78 -1.38 -5.13 21.17
N PHE A 79 -2.71 -5.14 20.99
CA PHE A 79 -3.63 -4.62 21.99
C PHE A 79 -4.07 -5.72 22.97
N VAL A 80 -3.90 -5.50 24.28
CA VAL A 80 -4.28 -6.49 25.31
C VAL A 80 -5.77 -6.48 25.64
N LYS A 81 -6.43 -5.33 25.49
CA LYS A 81 -7.89 -5.19 25.56
C LYS A 81 -8.41 -5.07 24.13
N SER A 82 -8.89 -6.16 23.57
CA SER A 82 -9.50 -6.22 22.23
C SER A 82 -10.84 -6.93 22.19
N LYS A 83 -11.42 -7.23 23.37
CA LYS A 83 -12.69 -7.95 23.48
C LYS A 83 -13.90 -7.04 23.26
N LEU A 84 -15.01 -7.64 22.81
CA LEU A 84 -16.30 -6.97 22.74
C LEU A 84 -16.74 -6.49 24.12
N GLY A 85 -17.11 -5.21 24.21
CA GLY A 85 -17.48 -4.56 25.47
C GLY A 85 -16.30 -3.98 26.26
N GLU A 86 -15.07 -4.23 25.82
CA GLU A 86 -13.89 -3.47 26.23
C GLU A 86 -13.57 -2.45 25.13
N CYS A 87 -12.55 -2.72 24.32
CA CYS A 87 -12.13 -1.88 23.20
C CYS A 87 -12.64 -2.36 21.85
N ALA A 88 -13.46 -3.41 21.78
CA ALA A 88 -14.15 -3.76 20.55
C ALA A 88 -15.65 -3.50 20.65
N ARG A 89 -16.24 -3.07 19.53
CA ARG A 89 -17.65 -2.70 19.40
C ARG A 89 -18.29 -3.42 18.23
N LEU A 90 -19.46 -4.00 18.48
CA LEU A 90 -20.30 -4.57 17.44
C LEU A 90 -21.32 -3.54 16.94
N SER A 91 -21.35 -3.34 15.64
CA SER A 91 -22.32 -2.47 14.96
C SER A 91 -23.09 -3.29 13.93
N LYS A 92 -24.41 -3.09 13.84
CA LYS A 92 -25.23 -3.67 12.79
C LYS A 92 -25.07 -2.85 11.51
N VAL A 93 -24.86 -3.52 10.40
CA VAL A 93 -24.79 -2.90 9.07
C VAL A 93 -25.61 -3.71 8.08
N SER A 94 -26.00 -3.13 6.96
CA SER A 94 -26.74 -3.84 5.93
C SER A 94 -26.19 -3.44 4.57
N GLN A 95 -25.31 -4.27 4.04
CA GLN A 95 -24.74 -4.08 2.71
C GLN A 95 -24.86 -5.39 1.94
N ASN A 96 -25.32 -5.31 0.70
CA ASN A 96 -25.37 -6.42 -0.22
C ASN A 96 -24.82 -6.00 -1.58
N SER A 97 -24.07 -6.88 -2.22
CA SER A 97 -23.55 -6.65 -3.55
C SER A 97 -23.39 -7.97 -4.30
N ARG A 98 -23.61 -7.89 -5.62
CA ARG A 98 -23.42 -8.96 -6.59
C ARG A 98 -22.88 -8.29 -7.84
N SER A 99 -21.56 -8.27 -8.03
CA SER A 99 -20.91 -7.55 -9.12
C SER A 99 -19.73 -8.32 -9.70
N PHE A 100 -19.26 -7.82 -10.83
CA PHE A 100 -17.93 -8.13 -11.34
C PHE A 100 -17.02 -6.95 -11.06
N GLU A 101 -15.80 -7.27 -10.67
CA GLU A 101 -14.71 -6.32 -10.54
C GLU A 101 -13.55 -6.77 -11.42
N THR A 102 -12.89 -5.82 -12.08
CA THR A 102 -11.80 -6.13 -13.02
C THR A 102 -10.56 -5.28 -12.78
N ALA A 103 -9.41 -5.93 -12.92
CA ALA A 103 -8.10 -5.34 -12.92
C ALA A 103 -7.38 -5.72 -14.22
N ASP A 104 -7.08 -4.72 -15.04
CA ASP A 104 -6.37 -4.82 -16.33
C ASP A 104 -4.86 -4.53 -16.20
N SER A 105 -4.38 -4.46 -14.96
CA SER A 105 -2.98 -4.32 -14.60
C SER A 105 -2.75 -4.80 -13.17
N MET A 106 -1.51 -5.15 -12.86
CA MET A 106 -1.11 -5.48 -11.48
C MET A 106 -1.27 -4.26 -10.54
N GLU A 107 -1.19 -3.06 -11.10
CA GLU A 107 -1.47 -1.79 -10.42
C GLU A 107 -2.89 -1.70 -9.91
N LYS A 108 -3.84 -1.92 -10.80
CA LYS A 108 -5.25 -1.85 -10.47
C LYS A 108 -5.63 -2.96 -9.50
N LEU A 109 -5.04 -4.16 -9.64
CA LEU A 109 -5.25 -5.25 -8.68
C LEU A 109 -4.69 -4.89 -7.30
N SER A 110 -3.46 -4.40 -7.21
CA SER A 110 -2.86 -4.00 -5.94
C SER A 110 -3.68 -2.91 -5.26
N SER A 111 -4.16 -1.94 -6.03
CA SER A 111 -5.05 -0.86 -5.55
C SER A 111 -6.39 -1.40 -5.04
N TYR A 112 -6.98 -2.38 -5.74
CA TYR A 112 -8.19 -3.06 -5.29
C TYR A 112 -7.96 -3.75 -3.94
N VAL A 113 -6.85 -4.50 -3.78
CA VAL A 113 -6.54 -5.18 -2.51
C VAL A 113 -6.31 -4.18 -1.38
N MET A 114 -5.61 -3.08 -1.65
CA MET A 114 -5.42 -2.01 -0.68
C MET A 114 -6.77 -1.44 -0.22
N ALA A 115 -7.67 -1.13 -1.16
CA ALA A 115 -9.00 -0.62 -0.83
C ALA A 115 -9.84 -1.65 -0.05
N GLU A 116 -9.75 -2.93 -0.41
CA GLU A 116 -10.46 -4.00 0.30
C GLU A 116 -10.00 -4.17 1.75
N ALA A 117 -8.70 -4.01 2.00
CA ALA A 117 -8.14 -4.07 3.35
C ALA A 117 -8.09 -2.70 4.07
N ASP A 118 -8.65 -1.65 3.45
CA ASP A 118 -8.61 -0.23 3.88
C ASP A 118 -7.19 0.21 4.30
N LEU A 119 -6.23 -0.23 3.49
CA LEU A 119 -4.83 0.10 3.65
C LEU A 119 -4.57 1.45 2.98
N SER A 120 -4.06 2.41 3.76
CA SER A 120 -3.47 3.63 3.23
C SER A 120 -2.01 3.40 2.88
N GLY A 121 -1.57 3.87 1.72
CA GLY A 121 -0.17 3.78 1.30
C GLY A 121 0.09 4.48 -0.02
N SER A 122 1.33 4.92 -0.22
CA SER A 122 1.82 5.29 -1.53
C SER A 122 1.88 4.05 -2.44
N TYR A 123 1.84 4.25 -3.76
CA TYR A 123 1.68 3.11 -4.66
C TYR A 123 2.86 2.11 -4.64
N HIS A 124 4.07 2.58 -4.31
CA HIS A 124 5.21 1.69 -4.07
C HIS A 124 5.07 0.85 -2.79
N THR A 125 4.50 1.39 -1.72
CA THR A 125 4.23 0.62 -0.50
C THR A 125 3.09 -0.36 -0.71
N ALA A 126 2.12 -0.02 -1.56
CA ALA A 126 1.02 -0.91 -1.92
C ALA A 126 1.54 -2.25 -2.45
N ALA A 127 2.46 -2.24 -3.42
CA ALA A 127 3.02 -3.46 -4.01
C ALA A 127 3.70 -4.38 -2.98
N LEU A 128 4.42 -3.80 -2.01
CA LEU A 128 5.02 -4.55 -0.89
C LEU A 128 3.94 -5.07 0.06
N THR A 129 3.02 -4.21 0.50
CA THR A 129 2.01 -4.55 1.52
C THR A 129 1.05 -5.63 1.05
N VAL A 130 0.63 -5.59 -0.22
CA VAL A 130 -0.33 -6.56 -0.78
C VAL A 130 0.32 -7.77 -1.42
N LYS A 131 1.65 -7.88 -1.40
CA LYS A 131 2.41 -8.96 -2.04
C LYS A 131 1.84 -10.34 -1.73
N GLY A 132 1.71 -10.67 -0.44
CA GLY A 132 1.17 -11.97 -0.01
C GLY A 132 -0.27 -12.21 -0.46
N SER A 133 -1.11 -11.17 -0.54
CA SER A 133 -2.49 -11.27 -1.03
C SER A 133 -2.54 -11.52 -2.54
N VAL A 134 -1.79 -10.74 -3.32
CA VAL A 134 -1.74 -10.86 -4.77
C VAL A 134 -1.19 -12.23 -5.19
N GLU A 135 -0.10 -12.68 -4.56
CA GLU A 135 0.48 -14.00 -4.81
C GLU A 135 -0.51 -15.12 -4.47
N ALA A 136 -1.22 -15.03 -3.34
CA ALA A 136 -2.22 -16.02 -2.95
C ALA A 136 -3.43 -16.05 -3.92
N MET A 137 -3.88 -14.89 -4.40
CA MET A 137 -5.06 -14.80 -5.26
C MET A 137 -4.79 -15.21 -6.70
N THR A 138 -3.62 -14.86 -7.22
CA THR A 138 -3.34 -14.90 -8.67
C THR A 138 -2.21 -15.85 -9.04
N SER A 139 -1.43 -16.32 -8.04
CA SER A 139 -0.14 -17.00 -8.24
C SER A 139 0.89 -16.18 -9.03
N SER A 140 0.63 -14.88 -9.23
CA SER A 140 1.55 -13.91 -9.84
C SER A 140 2.19 -13.04 -8.78
N SER A 141 3.39 -12.53 -9.07
CA SER A 141 4.05 -11.54 -8.22
C SER A 141 3.34 -10.19 -8.31
N SER A 142 3.23 -9.46 -7.20
CA SER A 142 2.74 -8.07 -7.19
C SER A 142 3.64 -7.10 -7.98
N ASN A 143 4.83 -7.54 -8.37
CA ASN A 143 5.77 -6.75 -9.18
C ASN A 143 5.66 -7.04 -10.69
N VAL A 144 4.65 -7.79 -11.16
CA VAL A 144 4.44 -8.01 -12.60
C VAL A 144 4.16 -6.68 -13.28
N THR A 145 5.05 -6.28 -14.18
CA THR A 145 4.95 -5.06 -14.99
C THR A 145 4.43 -5.32 -16.41
N THR A 146 4.29 -6.59 -16.80
CA THR A 146 3.73 -7.02 -18.09
C THR A 146 2.20 -6.99 -18.07
N THR A 147 1.58 -7.30 -19.22
CA THR A 147 0.13 -7.45 -19.34
C THR A 147 -0.42 -8.42 -18.29
N PHE A 148 -1.45 -7.99 -17.58
CA PHE A 148 -2.11 -8.76 -16.53
C PHE A 148 -3.59 -8.43 -16.54
N HIS A 149 -4.44 -9.46 -16.51
CA HIS A 149 -5.89 -9.32 -16.45
C HIS A 149 -6.43 -10.21 -15.34
N SER A 150 -7.26 -9.64 -14.49
CA SER A 150 -7.98 -10.38 -13.46
C SER A 150 -9.42 -9.91 -13.41
N THR A 151 -10.33 -10.86 -13.42
CA THR A 151 -11.75 -10.64 -13.16
C THR A 151 -12.09 -11.40 -11.89
N HIS A 152 -12.93 -10.82 -11.04
CA HIS A 152 -13.58 -11.57 -9.99
C HIS A 152 -15.07 -11.27 -9.91
N MET A 153 -15.84 -12.35 -9.83
CA MET A 153 -17.22 -12.31 -9.41
C MET A 153 -17.23 -12.14 -7.89
N ASP A 154 -17.91 -11.13 -7.36
CA ASP A 154 -18.01 -10.89 -5.93
C ASP A 154 -19.48 -10.84 -5.50
N ILE A 155 -19.82 -11.70 -4.56
CA ILE A 155 -21.15 -11.80 -3.97
C ILE A 155 -20.97 -11.65 -2.47
N ASN A 156 -21.39 -10.52 -1.94
CA ASN A 156 -21.17 -10.15 -0.55
C ASN A 156 -22.48 -9.74 0.12
N VAL A 157 -22.68 -10.20 1.34
CA VAL A 157 -23.68 -9.67 2.27
C VAL A 157 -23.00 -9.42 3.60
N THR A 158 -22.86 -8.15 3.98
CA THR A 158 -22.33 -7.73 5.27
C THR A 158 -23.48 -7.35 6.20
N THR A 159 -23.50 -7.94 7.39
CA THR A 159 -24.58 -7.78 8.38
C THR A 159 -24.12 -7.08 9.66
N HIS A 160 -22.84 -7.20 9.99
CA HIS A 160 -22.26 -6.53 11.15
C HIS A 160 -20.83 -6.08 10.85
N SER A 161 -20.39 -5.08 11.59
CA SER A 161 -18.99 -4.71 11.70
C SER A 161 -18.54 -4.79 13.14
N ILE A 162 -17.29 -5.17 13.34
CA ILE A 162 -16.63 -5.22 14.63
C ILE A 162 -15.44 -4.28 14.57
N ASP A 163 -15.54 -3.19 15.31
CA ASP A 163 -14.58 -2.10 15.28
C ASP A 163 -13.78 -2.07 16.57
N PHE A 164 -12.46 -1.94 16.46
CA PHE A 164 -11.63 -1.56 17.57
C PHE A 164 -11.79 -0.05 17.83
N GLN A 165 -12.10 0.32 19.07
CA GLN A 165 -12.33 1.68 19.51
C GLN A 165 -11.03 2.48 19.53
N GLN A 166 -11.06 3.68 18.97
CA GLN A 166 -9.88 4.54 18.81
C GLN A 166 -9.86 5.71 19.80
N ASP A 167 -10.61 5.61 20.90
CA ASP A 167 -10.56 6.60 21.97
C ASP A 167 -9.26 6.52 22.78
N SER A 168 -9.02 7.53 23.62
CA SER A 168 -7.80 7.64 24.42
C SER A 168 -7.60 6.52 25.44
N THR A 169 -8.63 5.74 25.78
CA THR A 169 -8.50 4.60 26.68
C THR A 169 -7.93 3.41 25.93
N CYS A 170 -8.50 3.14 24.74
CA CYS A 170 -8.14 1.99 23.92
C CYS A 170 -6.86 2.21 23.09
N PHE A 171 -6.63 3.44 22.62
CA PHE A 171 -5.40 3.89 21.98
C PHE A 171 -4.47 4.52 23.01
N SER A 172 -3.98 3.70 23.93
CA SER A 172 -2.99 4.12 24.93
C SER A 172 -1.86 3.10 25.05
N GLU A 173 -0.69 3.57 25.46
CA GLU A 173 0.46 2.70 25.77
C GLU A 173 0.10 1.62 26.80
N SER A 174 -0.79 1.93 27.76
CA SER A 174 -1.26 0.98 28.78
C SER A 174 -2.03 -0.21 28.20
N ASN A 175 -2.54 -0.08 26.98
CA ASN A 175 -3.25 -1.14 26.27
C ASN A 175 -2.35 -1.90 25.29
N ILE A 176 -1.06 -1.55 25.17
CA ILE A 176 -0.13 -2.28 24.31
C ILE A 176 0.49 -3.44 25.10
N ASP A 177 0.67 -4.57 24.43
CA ASP A 177 1.35 -5.74 24.95
C ASP A 177 2.77 -5.39 25.42
N LYS A 178 3.10 -5.80 26.65
CA LYS A 178 4.39 -5.45 27.27
C LYS A 178 5.57 -6.05 26.54
N SER A 179 5.43 -7.25 25.97
CA SER A 179 6.50 -7.89 25.21
C SER A 179 6.76 -7.11 23.92
N PHE A 180 5.70 -6.68 23.23
CA PHE A 180 5.82 -5.81 22.07
C PHE A 180 6.53 -4.50 22.44
N LEU A 181 6.08 -3.81 23.49
CA LEU A 181 6.68 -2.55 23.95
C LEU A 181 8.16 -2.71 24.28
N ASN A 182 8.55 -3.77 25.01
CA ASN A 182 9.94 -4.01 25.35
C ASN A 182 10.82 -4.18 24.10
N HIS A 183 10.35 -4.93 23.10
CA HIS A 183 11.08 -5.07 21.83
C HIS A 183 11.15 -3.73 21.08
N PHE A 184 10.05 -2.98 21.02
CA PHE A 184 10.00 -1.68 20.35
C PHE A 184 10.96 -0.68 20.98
N GLU A 185 10.93 -0.55 22.31
CA GLU A 185 11.78 0.39 23.05
C GLU A 185 13.26 0.01 23.03
N SER A 186 13.58 -1.27 22.80
CA SER A 186 14.95 -1.74 22.62
C SER A 186 15.58 -1.34 21.29
N LEU A 187 14.79 -0.91 20.30
CA LEU A 187 15.30 -0.44 19.02
C LEU A 187 16.19 0.79 19.23
N ALA A 188 17.41 0.75 18.69
CA ALA A 188 18.32 1.88 18.75
C ALA A 188 17.79 3.02 17.87
N LEU A 189 17.93 4.27 18.33
CA LEU A 189 17.68 5.42 17.48
C LEU A 189 18.72 5.46 16.36
N ILE A 190 18.29 5.85 15.17
CA ILE A 190 19.18 6.00 14.01
C ILE A 190 19.94 7.32 14.16
N ASP A 191 21.28 7.23 14.20
CA ASP A 191 22.15 8.40 14.08
C ASP A 191 21.95 9.06 12.70
N PRO A 192 21.63 10.37 12.63
CA PRO A 192 21.51 11.12 11.38
C PRO A 192 22.70 10.94 10.42
N SER A 193 23.91 10.73 10.92
CA SER A 193 25.11 10.50 10.11
C SER A 193 25.17 9.09 9.48
N GLN A 194 24.43 8.13 10.04
CA GLN A 194 24.42 6.73 9.64
C GLN A 194 23.15 6.32 8.88
N VAL A 195 22.33 7.28 8.45
CA VAL A 195 21.06 7.05 7.74
C VAL A 195 21.26 6.31 6.41
N GLY A 196 22.41 6.48 5.74
CA GLY A 196 22.72 5.70 4.55
C GLY A 196 23.14 4.25 4.83
N SER A 197 23.45 3.89 6.08
CA SER A 197 23.94 2.55 6.41
C SER A 197 22.81 1.55 6.52
N ALA A 198 22.98 0.39 5.88
CA ALA A 198 22.04 -0.72 6.04
C ALA A 198 21.90 -1.19 7.49
N SER A 199 23.00 -1.17 8.26
CA SER A 199 22.99 -1.60 9.68
C SER A 199 22.05 -0.78 10.55
N SER A 200 21.77 0.47 10.17
CA SER A 200 20.84 1.35 10.89
C SER A 200 19.37 0.93 10.71
N TRP A 201 19.04 0.35 9.56
CA TRP A 201 17.66 0.01 9.19
C TRP A 201 17.31 -1.45 9.43
N GLN A 202 18.26 -2.37 9.33
CA GLN A 202 18.01 -3.81 9.50
C GLN A 202 17.27 -4.17 10.80
N PRO A 203 17.58 -3.58 11.98
CA PRO A 203 16.82 -3.85 13.20
C PRO A 203 15.33 -3.48 13.09
N TYR A 204 15.01 -2.37 12.43
CA TYR A 204 13.62 -1.94 12.21
C TYR A 204 12.90 -2.84 11.20
N VAL A 205 13.58 -3.24 10.12
CA VAL A 205 13.04 -4.18 9.12
C VAL A 205 12.75 -5.53 9.77
N GLN A 206 13.67 -6.05 10.58
CA GLN A 206 13.50 -7.30 11.31
C GLN A 206 12.36 -7.20 12.32
N PHE A 207 12.28 -6.11 13.07
CA PHE A 207 11.17 -5.85 14.00
C PHE A 207 9.82 -5.90 13.29
N LEU A 208 9.67 -5.25 12.13
CA LEU A 208 8.43 -5.27 11.36
C LEU A 208 8.10 -6.68 10.84
N SER A 209 9.11 -7.42 10.37
CA SER A 209 8.94 -8.81 9.93
C SER A 209 8.45 -9.70 11.07
N ASP A 210 9.00 -9.54 12.27
CA ASP A 210 8.78 -10.45 13.39
C ASP A 210 7.54 -10.07 14.21
N GLN A 211 7.37 -8.79 14.53
CA GLN A 211 6.27 -8.28 15.34
C GLN A 211 5.03 -7.96 14.50
N GLY A 212 5.20 -7.71 13.21
CA GLY A 212 4.14 -7.30 12.29
C GLY A 212 4.34 -5.88 11.77
N SER A 213 3.67 -5.54 10.68
CA SER A 213 3.69 -4.19 10.09
C SER A 213 2.35 -3.47 10.25
N HIS A 214 1.24 -4.21 10.35
CA HIS A 214 -0.09 -3.65 10.47
C HIS A 214 -0.90 -4.37 11.55
N ILE A 215 -1.82 -3.66 12.19
CA ILE A 215 -2.75 -4.19 13.17
C ILE A 215 -4.13 -4.28 12.56
N MET A 216 -4.83 -5.39 12.80
CA MET A 216 -6.23 -5.52 12.41
C MET A 216 -7.11 -4.68 13.33
N MET A 217 -7.77 -3.69 12.75
CA MET A 217 -8.58 -2.71 13.49
C MET A 217 -10.08 -2.95 13.36
N GLN A 218 -10.51 -3.66 12.30
CA GLN A 218 -11.92 -3.95 12.10
C GLN A 218 -12.11 -5.29 11.36
N GLN A 219 -13.23 -5.93 11.64
CA GLN A 219 -13.71 -7.13 10.94
C GLN A 219 -15.15 -6.93 10.49
N GLN A 220 -15.50 -7.42 9.31
CA GLN A 220 -16.89 -7.47 8.86
C GLN A 220 -17.43 -8.89 8.97
N ILE A 221 -18.67 -9.02 9.41
CA ILE A 221 -19.37 -10.31 9.56
C ILE A 221 -20.50 -10.40 8.55
N GLY A 222 -20.61 -11.54 7.89
CA GLY A 222 -21.54 -11.74 6.81
C GLY A 222 -21.31 -13.04 6.06
N SER A 223 -21.62 -13.03 4.77
CA SER A 223 -21.29 -14.10 3.83
C SER A 223 -20.70 -13.49 2.56
N ARG A 224 -19.53 -13.98 2.14
CA ARG A 224 -18.84 -13.54 0.92
C ARG A 224 -18.38 -14.73 0.10
N PHE A 225 -18.72 -14.72 -1.17
CA PHE A 225 -18.30 -15.68 -2.17
C PHE A 225 -17.61 -14.93 -3.30
N GLN A 226 -16.42 -15.39 -3.70
CA GLN A 226 -15.73 -14.86 -4.86
C GLN A 226 -15.24 -15.96 -5.79
N GLN A 227 -15.36 -15.71 -7.09
CA GLN A 227 -14.75 -16.52 -8.14
C GLN A 227 -13.78 -15.64 -8.94
N TRP A 228 -12.49 -15.92 -8.80
CA TRP A 228 -11.39 -15.20 -9.42
C TRP A 228 -10.90 -15.92 -10.66
N GLU A 229 -10.60 -15.16 -11.71
CA GLU A 229 -9.97 -15.61 -12.94
C GLU A 229 -8.87 -14.62 -13.33
N SER A 230 -7.61 -15.06 -13.27
CA SER A 230 -6.44 -14.21 -13.55
C SER A 230 -5.57 -14.78 -14.67
N SER A 231 -5.01 -13.93 -15.52
CA SER A 231 -4.17 -14.34 -16.64
C SER A 231 -3.17 -13.25 -17.02
N VAL A 232 -1.98 -13.66 -17.47
CA VAL A 232 -0.94 -12.77 -18.03
C VAL A 232 -0.92 -12.80 -19.56
N SER A 233 -1.95 -13.38 -20.17
CA SER A 233 -2.10 -13.45 -21.63
C SER A 233 -2.38 -12.07 -22.23
N THR A 234 -1.91 -11.86 -23.46
CA THR A 234 -2.19 -10.67 -24.28
C THR A 234 -3.31 -10.91 -25.30
N GLU A 235 -4.10 -11.97 -25.10
CA GLU A 235 -5.19 -12.32 -26.01
C GLU A 235 -6.24 -11.21 -26.08
N TYR A 236 -6.79 -10.98 -27.27
CA TYR A 236 -7.88 -10.03 -27.47
C TYR A 236 -9.12 -10.42 -26.65
N ASP A 237 -9.80 -9.42 -26.09
CA ASP A 237 -11.05 -9.56 -25.33
C ASP A 237 -10.95 -10.48 -24.10
N LEU A 238 -9.76 -10.53 -23.49
CA LEU A 238 -9.50 -11.42 -22.36
C LEU A 238 -10.40 -11.14 -21.16
N GLU A 239 -10.70 -9.88 -20.85
CA GLU A 239 -11.58 -9.53 -19.72
C GLU A 239 -12.96 -10.20 -19.82
N ASN A 240 -13.62 -10.12 -20.99
CA ASN A 240 -14.91 -10.75 -21.22
C ASN A 240 -14.83 -12.27 -21.18
N LYS A 241 -13.74 -12.86 -21.70
CA LYS A 241 -13.50 -14.30 -21.58
C LYS A 241 -13.34 -14.73 -20.13
N LEU A 242 -12.64 -13.95 -19.31
CA LEU A 242 -12.48 -14.24 -17.87
C LEU A 242 -13.82 -14.09 -17.12
N LYS A 243 -14.64 -13.07 -17.44
CA LYS A 243 -16.01 -12.93 -16.91
C LYS A 243 -16.90 -14.12 -17.28
N ALA A 244 -16.93 -14.48 -18.56
CA ALA A 244 -17.69 -15.63 -19.06
C ALA A 244 -17.22 -16.94 -18.41
N LYS A 245 -15.91 -17.10 -18.19
CA LYS A 245 -15.33 -18.27 -17.50
C LYS A 245 -15.76 -18.33 -16.05
N ALA A 246 -15.70 -17.23 -15.30
CA ALA A 246 -16.19 -17.16 -13.93
C ALA A 246 -17.70 -17.51 -13.85
N CYS A 247 -18.52 -16.98 -14.77
CA CYS A 247 -19.93 -17.37 -14.88
C CYS A 247 -20.11 -18.86 -15.17
N ALA A 248 -19.32 -19.42 -16.09
CA ALA A 248 -19.41 -20.83 -16.47
C ALA A 248 -19.04 -21.76 -15.31
N GLN A 249 -18.07 -21.37 -14.47
CA GLN A 249 -17.66 -22.15 -13.30
C GLN A 249 -18.66 -22.10 -12.15
N VAL A 250 -19.39 -20.98 -11.99
CA VAL A 250 -20.38 -20.82 -10.93
C VAL A 250 -21.75 -21.32 -11.35
N GLU A 251 -22.21 -20.96 -12.54
CA GLU A 251 -23.57 -21.22 -13.02
C GLU A 251 -23.67 -22.45 -13.93
N GLY A 252 -22.54 -23.03 -14.35
CA GLY A 252 -22.48 -23.99 -15.43
C GLY A 252 -22.66 -23.34 -16.81
N THR A 253 -22.63 -24.17 -17.85
CA THR A 253 -22.74 -23.73 -19.25
C THR A 253 -24.16 -23.78 -19.80
N GLN A 254 -25.08 -24.51 -19.16
CA GLN A 254 -26.47 -24.62 -19.63
C GLN A 254 -27.31 -23.40 -19.20
N GLY A 255 -28.33 -23.05 -19.99
CA GLY A 255 -29.11 -21.80 -19.89
C GLY A 255 -29.82 -21.54 -18.55
N GLY A 256 -30.21 -20.28 -18.33
CA GLY A 256 -30.75 -19.76 -17.05
C GLY A 256 -29.78 -18.90 -16.23
N GLY A 257 -28.76 -18.34 -16.89
CA GLY A 257 -27.69 -17.57 -16.24
C GLY A 257 -28.14 -16.26 -15.59
N GLY A 258 -27.25 -15.67 -14.79
CA GLY A 258 -27.49 -14.41 -14.09
C GLY A 258 -27.98 -14.56 -12.65
N TRP A 259 -28.14 -15.79 -12.14
CA TRP A 259 -28.56 -16.02 -10.76
C TRP A 259 -27.44 -15.71 -9.75
N SER A 260 -26.18 -15.82 -10.17
CA SER A 260 -25.03 -15.45 -9.35
C SER A 260 -24.84 -13.93 -9.35
N VAL A 261 -24.58 -13.37 -10.54
CA VAL A 261 -24.47 -11.94 -10.84
C VAL A 261 -25.20 -11.66 -12.14
N LYS A 262 -25.97 -10.57 -12.22
CA LYS A 262 -26.79 -10.21 -13.39
C LYS A 262 -26.02 -10.23 -14.71
N GLY A 263 -24.75 -9.83 -14.68
CA GLY A 263 -23.86 -9.83 -15.85
C GLY A 263 -23.69 -11.21 -16.51
N CYS A 264 -23.88 -12.31 -15.77
CA CYS A 264 -23.77 -13.66 -16.35
C CYS A 264 -24.88 -14.03 -17.33
N ALA A 265 -26.00 -13.31 -17.32
CA ALA A 265 -27.06 -13.48 -18.30
C ALA A 265 -26.64 -13.02 -19.72
N ALA A 266 -25.55 -12.25 -19.85
CA ALA A 266 -25.07 -11.75 -21.13
C ALA A 266 -24.28 -12.78 -21.95
N TYR A 267 -23.88 -13.91 -21.35
CA TYR A 267 -23.05 -14.92 -22.01
C TYR A 267 -23.87 -16.13 -22.43
N SER A 268 -23.80 -16.47 -23.72
CA SER A 268 -24.42 -17.68 -24.27
C SER A 268 -23.74 -18.96 -23.77
N LYS A 269 -24.36 -20.11 -24.05
CA LYS A 269 -23.76 -21.42 -23.77
C LYS A 269 -22.42 -21.57 -24.49
N GLU A 270 -22.38 -21.18 -25.75
CA GLU A 270 -21.20 -21.22 -26.60
C GLU A 270 -20.09 -20.31 -26.06
N ASP A 271 -20.43 -19.11 -25.58
CA ASP A 271 -19.48 -18.19 -24.95
C ASP A 271 -18.86 -18.82 -23.70
N LYS A 272 -19.69 -19.40 -22.84
CA LYS A 272 -19.25 -20.06 -21.59
C LYS A 272 -18.37 -21.29 -21.87
N GLU A 273 -18.75 -22.13 -22.83
CA GLU A 273 -17.96 -23.32 -23.24
C GLU A 273 -16.61 -22.94 -23.85
N LYS A 274 -16.57 -21.86 -24.64
CA LYS A 274 -15.31 -21.31 -25.17
C LYS A 274 -14.47 -20.70 -24.06
N ALA A 275 -15.08 -19.95 -23.16
CA ALA A 275 -14.41 -19.27 -22.07
C ALA A 275 -13.71 -20.26 -21.11
N LEU A 276 -14.31 -21.42 -20.83
CA LEU A 276 -13.69 -22.49 -20.02
C LEU A 276 -12.34 -22.97 -20.58
N LYS A 277 -12.10 -22.84 -21.89
CA LYS A 277 -10.84 -23.20 -22.55
C LYS A 277 -9.77 -22.09 -22.46
N THR A 278 -10.14 -20.89 -22.02
CA THR A 278 -9.21 -19.77 -21.84
C THR A 278 -8.22 -20.11 -20.73
N SER A 279 -6.93 -19.92 -21.00
CA SER A 279 -5.88 -20.14 -20.01
C SER A 279 -5.90 -19.04 -18.94
N SER A 280 -6.17 -19.43 -17.70
CA SER A 280 -6.20 -18.57 -16.53
C SER A 280 -5.99 -19.38 -15.27
N LYS A 281 -5.62 -18.70 -14.19
CA LYS A 281 -5.65 -19.21 -12.83
C LYS A 281 -7.02 -18.92 -12.23
N SER A 282 -7.71 -19.99 -11.84
CA SER A 282 -8.97 -19.91 -11.11
C SER A 282 -8.74 -20.00 -9.60
N LEU A 283 -9.44 -19.19 -8.83
CA LEU A 283 -9.49 -19.29 -7.37
C LEU A 283 -10.92 -19.05 -6.87
N ASN A 284 -11.40 -19.96 -6.03
CA ASN A 284 -12.66 -19.82 -5.33
C ASN A 284 -12.42 -19.41 -3.87
N VAL A 285 -13.13 -18.40 -3.39
CA VAL A 285 -13.02 -17.89 -2.02
C VAL A 285 -14.41 -17.90 -1.36
N VAL A 286 -14.52 -18.60 -0.22
CA VAL A 286 -15.76 -18.67 0.56
C VAL A 286 -15.47 -18.25 2.00
N LEU A 287 -16.02 -17.11 2.42
CA LEU A 287 -15.78 -16.52 3.75
C LEU A 287 -17.09 -16.20 4.46
N GLY A 288 -17.14 -16.43 5.77
CA GLY A 288 -18.33 -16.14 6.57
C GLY A 288 -19.41 -17.21 6.44
N GLY A 289 -20.67 -16.82 6.64
CA GLY A 289 -21.78 -17.75 6.84
C GLY A 289 -21.56 -18.67 8.04
N THR A 290 -22.44 -19.67 8.19
CA THR A 290 -22.24 -20.74 9.18
C THR A 290 -21.24 -21.77 8.66
N GLY A 291 -20.57 -22.50 9.56
CA GLY A 291 -19.72 -23.64 9.17
C GLY A 291 -20.39 -24.62 8.20
N THR A 292 -21.68 -24.95 8.41
CA THR A 292 -22.44 -25.86 7.55
C THR A 292 -22.69 -25.29 6.16
N SER A 293 -23.21 -24.06 6.06
CA SER A 293 -23.51 -23.45 4.75
C SER A 293 -22.24 -23.20 3.94
N ARG A 294 -21.15 -22.78 4.61
CA ARG A 294 -19.81 -22.63 4.01
C ARG A 294 -19.27 -23.95 3.49
N ALA A 295 -19.38 -25.04 4.26
CA ALA A 295 -18.93 -26.37 3.83
C ALA A 295 -19.71 -26.89 2.62
N ASN A 296 -21.04 -26.69 2.59
CA ASN A 296 -21.88 -27.08 1.46
C ASN A 296 -21.52 -26.32 0.19
N LEU A 297 -21.32 -25.00 0.27
CA LEU A 297 -20.93 -24.19 -0.89
C LEU A 297 -19.52 -24.54 -1.41
N THR A 298 -18.58 -24.83 -0.50
CA THR A 298 -17.22 -25.25 -0.86
C THR A 298 -17.23 -26.61 -1.57
N LYS A 299 -18.11 -27.53 -1.14
CA LYS A 299 -18.27 -28.85 -1.77
C LYS A 299 -18.88 -28.75 -3.17
N GLU A 300 -19.90 -27.91 -3.33
CA GLU A 300 -20.60 -27.74 -4.59
C GLU A 300 -21.16 -26.31 -4.71
N VAL A 301 -20.68 -25.59 -5.72
CA VAL A 301 -21.23 -24.28 -6.08
C VAL A 301 -22.50 -24.50 -6.89
N SER A 302 -23.65 -24.23 -6.26
CA SER A 302 -24.98 -24.29 -6.88
C SER A 302 -25.82 -23.11 -6.40
N LYS A 303 -26.89 -22.77 -7.13
CA LYS A 303 -27.81 -21.70 -6.73
C LYS A 303 -28.36 -21.92 -5.32
N ALA A 304 -28.80 -23.14 -5.01
CA ALA A 304 -29.35 -23.48 -3.71
C ALA A 304 -28.30 -23.32 -2.59
N ASN A 305 -27.08 -23.80 -2.80
CA ASN A 305 -26.01 -23.68 -1.80
C ASN A 305 -25.55 -22.24 -1.61
N LEU A 306 -25.47 -21.45 -2.68
CA LEU A 306 -25.12 -20.04 -2.59
C LEU A 306 -26.20 -19.24 -1.86
N ASP A 307 -27.47 -19.41 -2.22
CA ASP A 307 -28.58 -18.70 -1.58
C ASP A 307 -28.63 -19.06 -0.08
N ALA A 308 -28.52 -20.34 0.28
CA ALA A 308 -28.46 -20.78 1.68
C ALA A 308 -27.24 -20.20 2.44
N PHE A 309 -26.09 -20.08 1.78
CA PHE A 309 -24.90 -19.45 2.34
C PHE A 309 -25.10 -17.96 2.60
N ILE A 310 -25.67 -17.23 1.64
CA ILE A 310 -25.96 -15.81 1.78
C ILE A 310 -27.03 -15.55 2.84
N ASP A 311 -28.09 -16.35 2.90
CA ASP A 311 -29.15 -16.24 3.92
C ASP A 311 -28.63 -16.51 5.34
N SER A 312 -27.53 -17.25 5.46
CA SER A 312 -26.87 -17.52 6.74
C SER A 312 -26.00 -16.37 7.26
N ALA A 313 -25.85 -15.26 6.52
CA ALA A 313 -24.92 -14.16 6.84
C ALA A 313 -25.11 -13.56 8.24
N THR A 314 -26.36 -13.45 8.71
CA THR A 314 -26.68 -12.90 10.05
C THR A 314 -26.26 -13.81 11.20
N LYS A 315 -26.02 -15.09 10.91
CA LYS A 315 -25.60 -16.13 11.85
C LYS A 315 -24.14 -16.53 11.63
N GLY A 316 -23.39 -15.73 10.88
CA GLY A 316 -22.03 -16.04 10.48
C GLY A 316 -21.08 -16.19 11.68
N ASP A 317 -20.25 -17.24 11.64
CA ASP A 317 -19.24 -17.55 12.66
C ASP A 317 -17.82 -17.12 12.26
N GLN A 318 -17.68 -16.49 11.10
CA GLN A 318 -16.41 -16.11 10.52
C GLN A 318 -16.54 -14.74 9.83
N ALA A 319 -15.48 -13.94 9.92
CA ALA A 319 -15.41 -12.64 9.24
C ALA A 319 -15.20 -12.80 7.73
N THR A 320 -15.71 -11.84 6.96
CA THR A 320 -15.66 -11.79 5.48
C THR A 320 -14.70 -10.74 4.94
N ARG A 321 -14.31 -9.78 5.77
CA ARG A 321 -13.38 -8.70 5.41
C ARG A 321 -12.66 -8.19 6.65
N PHE A 322 -11.43 -7.73 6.47
CA PHE A 322 -10.52 -7.31 7.52
C PHE A 322 -9.91 -5.98 7.15
N ILE A 323 -9.93 -5.03 8.07
CA ILE A 323 -9.32 -3.71 7.89
C ILE A 323 -8.09 -3.61 8.79
N PHE A 324 -7.01 -3.08 8.22
CA PHE A 324 -5.72 -2.99 8.88
C PHE A 324 -5.21 -1.54 8.93
N LYS A 325 -4.46 -1.21 9.98
CA LYS A 325 -3.72 0.05 10.07
C LYS A 325 -2.23 -0.19 10.31
N PRO A 326 -1.35 0.64 9.73
CA PRO A 326 0.07 0.53 10.00
C PRO A 326 0.39 0.74 11.48
N ILE A 327 1.34 -0.05 12.00
CA ILE A 327 1.72 0.02 13.42
C ILE A 327 2.34 1.38 13.76
N TRP A 328 3.13 1.94 12.85
CA TRP A 328 3.79 3.23 13.08
C TRP A 328 2.77 4.37 13.23
N ASP A 329 1.68 4.39 12.46
CA ASP A 329 0.64 5.42 12.59
C ASP A 329 0.01 5.40 13.99
N LEU A 330 -0.23 4.21 14.51
CA LEU A 330 -0.78 4.01 15.86
C LEU A 330 0.22 4.44 16.94
N LEU A 331 1.48 4.06 16.81
CA LEU A 331 2.54 4.46 17.75
C LEU A 331 2.80 5.97 17.70
N ILE A 332 2.81 6.58 16.51
CA ILE A 332 2.91 8.04 16.33
C ILE A 332 1.75 8.73 17.06
N SER A 333 0.51 8.26 16.89
CA SER A 333 -0.66 8.82 17.57
C SER A 333 -0.54 8.72 19.09
N ILE A 334 0.02 7.62 19.62
CA ILE A 334 0.18 7.39 21.07
C ILE A 334 1.30 8.25 21.66
N TYR A 335 2.44 8.36 20.97
CA TYR A 335 3.63 9.04 21.50
C TYR A 335 3.71 10.53 21.18
N THR A 336 2.94 11.04 20.23
CA THR A 336 2.91 12.48 19.91
C THR A 336 2.46 13.34 21.09
N PRO A 337 1.29 13.10 21.72
CA PRO A 337 0.85 13.91 22.86
C PRO A 337 1.83 13.97 24.05
N PRO A 338 2.37 12.83 24.56
CA PRO A 338 3.34 12.89 25.65
C PRO A 338 4.69 13.49 25.23
N CYS A 339 5.15 13.30 23.98
CA CYS A 339 6.36 13.97 23.49
C CYS A 339 6.20 15.50 23.47
N SER A 340 5.07 16.00 22.98
CA SER A 340 4.77 17.44 22.97
C SER A 340 4.73 18.04 24.37
N ARG A 341 4.21 17.30 25.35
CA ARG A 341 4.13 17.74 26.75
C ARG A 341 5.49 17.68 27.47
N ASP A 342 6.22 16.59 27.28
CA ASP A 342 7.43 16.28 28.07
C ASP A 342 8.71 16.84 27.41
N GLY A 343 8.63 17.22 26.13
CA GLY A 343 9.68 17.91 25.40
C GLY A 343 10.76 17.00 24.83
N LYS A 344 11.63 17.60 24.02
CA LYS A 344 12.74 16.95 23.33
C LYS A 344 13.67 16.27 24.33
N GLY A 345 14.03 15.02 24.06
CA GLY A 345 14.88 14.20 24.93
C GLY A 345 14.11 13.32 25.94
N SER A 346 12.79 13.49 26.04
CA SER A 346 11.94 12.57 26.80
C SER A 346 11.92 11.16 26.18
N LYS A 347 11.58 10.15 26.99
CA LYS A 347 11.34 8.77 26.51
C LYS A 347 10.25 8.74 25.44
N ALA A 348 9.20 9.55 25.61
CA ALA A 348 8.10 9.66 24.66
C ALA A 348 8.58 10.18 23.29
N CYS A 349 9.44 11.21 23.25
CA CYS A 349 10.01 11.67 21.98
C CYS A 349 10.97 10.66 21.34
N ALA A 350 11.72 9.90 22.14
CA ALA A 350 12.53 8.81 21.61
C ALA A 350 11.66 7.71 20.97
N ASN A 351 10.54 7.34 21.62
CA ASN A 351 9.59 6.38 21.08
C ASN A 351 8.85 6.92 19.85
N LEU A 352 8.52 8.23 19.82
CA LEU A 352 7.99 8.86 18.62
C LEU A 352 8.97 8.78 17.45
N GLN A 353 10.26 9.06 17.67
CA GLN A 353 11.30 8.88 16.64
C GLN A 353 11.39 7.43 16.16
N ARG A 354 11.32 6.44 17.07
CA ARG A 354 11.30 5.01 16.68
C ARG A 354 10.08 4.68 15.80
N ALA A 355 8.91 5.22 16.10
CA ALA A 355 7.71 5.02 15.29
C ALA A 355 7.88 5.62 13.88
N VAL A 356 8.44 6.82 13.78
CA VAL A 356 8.80 7.45 12.50
C VAL A 356 9.87 6.64 11.75
N ASN A 357 10.84 6.06 12.45
CA ASN A 357 11.83 5.18 11.84
C ASN A 357 11.20 3.87 11.31
N LEU A 358 10.19 3.31 11.98
CA LEU A 358 9.45 2.14 11.49
C LEU A 358 8.77 2.44 10.14
N GLN A 359 8.12 3.60 10.03
CA GLN A 359 7.53 4.03 8.75
C GLN A 359 8.61 4.13 7.66
N ALA A 360 9.71 4.85 7.91
CA ALA A 360 10.77 5.00 6.92
C ALA A 360 11.45 3.67 6.55
N ALA A 361 11.61 2.76 7.51
CA ALA A 361 12.13 1.42 7.28
C ALA A 361 11.20 0.58 6.39
N TYR A 362 9.88 0.68 6.59
CA TYR A 362 8.91 -0.04 5.78
C TYR A 362 8.79 0.58 4.39
N GLU A 363 8.54 1.88 4.31
CA GLU A 363 8.18 2.56 3.07
C GLU A 363 9.40 2.90 2.20
N GLY A 364 10.39 3.59 2.78
CA GLY A 364 11.58 4.05 2.06
C GLY A 364 12.64 2.97 1.92
N TRP A 365 12.98 2.28 3.01
CA TRP A 365 14.04 1.27 2.96
C TRP A 365 13.57 -0.02 2.28
N THR A 366 12.43 -0.59 2.67
CA THR A 366 11.99 -1.90 2.19
C THR A 366 11.16 -1.83 0.91
N ALA A 367 10.11 -1.00 0.85
CA ALA A 367 9.21 -0.97 -0.31
C ALA A 367 9.86 -0.29 -1.52
N ILE A 368 10.48 0.87 -1.32
CA ILE A 368 11.22 1.56 -2.37
C ILE A 368 12.56 0.85 -2.64
N GLY A 369 13.21 0.31 -1.61
CA GLY A 369 14.52 -0.32 -1.74
C GLY A 369 15.60 0.72 -1.95
N CYS A 370 15.89 1.50 -0.90
CA CYS A 370 16.83 2.63 -0.93
C CYS A 370 18.13 2.41 -0.13
N PRO A 371 18.90 1.34 -0.37
CA PRO A 371 20.23 1.23 0.22
C PRO A 371 21.16 2.31 -0.33
N LYS A 372 22.24 2.58 0.41
CA LYS A 372 23.36 3.37 -0.10
C LYS A 372 24.03 2.59 -1.23
N GLU A 373 23.93 3.13 -2.43
CA GLU A 373 24.63 2.63 -3.60
C GLU A 373 25.74 3.60 -3.98
N VAL A 374 26.90 3.03 -4.31
CA VAL A 374 28.08 3.77 -4.77
C VAL A 374 28.48 3.32 -6.15
N ASP A 375 28.99 4.25 -6.92
CA ASP A 375 29.55 3.96 -8.24
C ASP A 375 30.97 3.37 -8.12
N GLY A 376 31.59 3.02 -9.26
CA GLY A 376 32.94 2.46 -9.30
C GLY A 376 34.03 3.44 -8.81
N LYS A 377 33.69 4.72 -8.59
CA LYS A 377 34.56 5.76 -8.00
C LYS A 377 34.18 6.09 -6.55
N GLN A 378 33.39 5.22 -5.89
CA GLN A 378 32.94 5.37 -4.50
C GLN A 378 32.05 6.59 -4.23
N GLN A 379 31.48 7.20 -5.27
CA GLN A 379 30.53 8.29 -5.10
C GLN A 379 29.11 7.75 -4.95
N VAL A 380 28.36 8.29 -4.00
CA VAL A 380 26.97 7.86 -3.74
C VAL A 380 26.06 8.35 -4.87
N TYR A 381 25.27 7.43 -5.43
CA TYR A 381 24.26 7.78 -6.44
C TYR A 381 22.82 7.50 -6.00
N GLN A 382 22.65 6.78 -4.89
CA GLN A 382 21.37 6.53 -4.24
C GLN A 382 21.61 6.31 -2.75
N THR A 383 20.79 6.90 -1.87
CA THR A 383 20.84 6.62 -0.41
C THR A 383 19.63 7.21 0.29
N MET A 384 19.28 6.65 1.46
CA MET A 384 18.45 7.36 2.43
C MET A 384 19.21 8.57 3.00
N LYS A 385 18.50 9.68 3.23
CA LYS A 385 18.98 10.90 3.88
C LYS A 385 17.96 11.40 4.91
N VAL A 386 18.43 12.20 5.87
CA VAL A 386 17.53 13.03 6.68
C VAL A 386 17.00 14.14 5.77
N SER A 387 15.68 14.23 5.65
CA SER A 387 15.04 15.28 4.85
C SER A 387 14.77 16.53 5.68
N GLY A 388 14.49 16.37 6.97
CA GLY A 388 14.30 17.49 7.89
C GLY A 388 13.96 17.02 9.30
N ASN A 389 13.46 17.95 10.11
CA ASN A 389 12.90 17.64 11.42
C ASN A 389 11.54 18.32 11.61
N THR A 390 10.70 17.71 12.44
CA THR A 390 9.46 18.34 12.90
C THR A 390 9.75 19.40 13.97
N THR A 391 8.75 20.18 14.36
CA THR A 391 8.84 21.13 15.49
C THR A 391 9.19 20.45 16.82
N LEU A 392 8.89 19.15 16.94
CA LEU A 392 9.25 18.31 18.09
C LEU A 392 10.70 17.77 18.02
N GLY A 393 11.44 18.11 16.96
CA GLY A 393 12.82 17.66 16.73
C GLY A 393 12.92 16.21 16.27
N ILE A 394 11.84 15.66 15.68
CA ILE A 394 11.80 14.31 15.13
C ILE A 394 12.31 14.35 13.69
N ASN A 395 13.36 13.60 13.39
CA ASN A 395 13.93 13.51 12.06
C ASN A 395 13.00 12.75 11.12
N THR A 396 12.81 13.27 9.91
CA THR A 396 12.14 12.61 8.80
C THR A 396 13.13 12.24 7.71
N TYR A 397 12.76 11.29 6.86
CA TYR A 397 13.69 10.70 5.90
C TYR A 397 13.21 10.82 4.46
N GLU A 398 14.18 10.75 3.54
CA GLU A 398 13.95 10.68 2.10
C GLU A 398 14.88 9.68 1.44
N CYS A 399 14.46 9.12 0.29
CA CYS A 399 15.34 8.37 -0.59
C CYS A 399 15.80 9.27 -1.74
N TRP A 400 17.07 9.66 -1.69
CA TRP A 400 17.70 10.56 -2.65
C TRP A 400 18.41 9.78 -3.76
N LEU A 401 18.29 10.28 -5.00
CA LEU A 401 19.00 9.82 -6.19
C LEU A 401 19.81 10.96 -6.81
N SER A 402 21.02 10.65 -7.27
CA SER A 402 21.83 11.59 -8.05
C SER A 402 21.25 11.85 -9.44
N LYS A 403 21.75 12.91 -10.08
CA LYS A 403 21.55 13.16 -11.51
C LYS A 403 22.07 11.99 -12.36
N THR A 404 21.39 11.68 -13.47
CA THR A 404 21.84 10.72 -14.49
C THR A 404 22.71 11.40 -15.55
N GLY A 405 23.62 10.65 -16.15
CA GLY A 405 24.60 11.13 -17.12
C GLY A 405 26.02 10.74 -16.71
N CYS A 406 26.99 11.18 -17.49
CA CYS A 406 28.40 11.10 -17.13
C CYS A 406 28.69 12.03 -15.94
N ARG A 407 29.66 11.65 -15.12
CA ARG A 407 30.20 12.48 -14.03
C ARG A 407 31.64 12.92 -14.27
N SER A 408 32.32 12.25 -15.19
CA SER A 408 33.69 12.56 -15.60
C SER A 408 33.96 12.12 -17.03
N ASP A 409 35.00 12.69 -17.64
CA ASP A 409 35.45 12.35 -18.99
C ASP A 409 35.79 10.86 -19.15
N ASP A 410 36.21 10.19 -18.07
CA ASP A 410 36.55 8.76 -18.10
C ASP A 410 35.37 7.86 -18.44
N SER A 411 34.14 8.32 -18.19
CA SER A 411 32.90 7.61 -18.55
C SER A 411 32.44 7.87 -19.99
N CYS A 412 33.18 8.69 -20.74
CA CYS A 412 32.83 9.09 -22.10
C CYS A 412 33.76 8.40 -23.11
N HIS A 413 33.28 7.29 -23.65
CA HIS A 413 34.08 6.44 -24.53
C HIS A 413 33.68 6.63 -26.00
N ILE A 414 34.70 6.70 -26.86
CA ILE A 414 34.49 6.80 -28.30
C ILE A 414 33.95 5.47 -28.83
N GLY A 415 32.95 5.54 -29.70
CA GLY A 415 32.45 4.40 -30.46
C GLY A 415 32.21 4.73 -31.93
N GLY A 416 31.64 3.77 -32.66
CA GLY A 416 31.45 3.86 -34.11
C GLY A 416 32.78 3.98 -34.86
N TRP A 417 32.78 4.71 -35.98
CA TRP A 417 33.99 4.97 -36.79
C TRP A 417 34.86 6.09 -36.19
N GLY A 418 34.91 6.19 -34.85
CA GLY A 418 35.69 7.20 -34.15
C GLY A 418 35.07 8.59 -34.09
N SER A 419 33.77 8.74 -34.38
CA SER A 419 33.09 10.03 -34.53
C SER A 419 31.95 10.28 -33.55
N VAL A 420 31.67 9.33 -32.65
CA VAL A 420 30.59 9.42 -31.67
C VAL A 420 31.09 9.00 -30.30
N THR A 421 30.39 9.44 -29.25
CA THR A 421 30.73 9.14 -27.86
C THR A 421 29.53 8.51 -27.16
N TYR A 422 29.79 7.60 -26.24
CA TYR A 422 28.81 6.94 -25.40
C TYR A 422 29.16 7.17 -23.94
N CYS A 423 28.13 7.23 -23.10
CA CYS A 423 28.29 7.23 -21.65
C CYS A 423 28.21 5.79 -21.17
N TYR A 424 29.32 5.27 -20.66
CA TYR A 424 29.37 4.02 -19.89
C TYR A 424 30.67 4.00 -19.07
N GLY A 425 30.77 3.10 -18.10
CA GLY A 425 31.93 3.01 -17.22
C GLY A 425 31.57 3.17 -15.75
N PRO A 426 32.57 3.37 -14.88
CA PRO A 426 32.39 3.24 -13.44
C PRO A 426 31.49 4.32 -12.81
N ASP A 427 31.32 5.48 -13.44
CA ASP A 427 30.58 6.63 -12.90
C ASP A 427 29.54 7.21 -13.88
N CYS A 428 29.21 6.48 -14.94
CA CYS A 428 28.07 6.81 -15.81
C CYS A 428 26.78 6.30 -15.17
N ILE A 429 25.88 7.21 -14.80
CA ILE A 429 24.62 6.87 -14.10
C ILE A 429 23.47 6.93 -15.09
N ASP A 430 22.70 5.85 -15.21
CA ASP A 430 21.50 5.77 -16.05
C ASP A 430 20.27 5.47 -15.20
N SER A 431 19.09 5.61 -15.80
CA SER A 431 17.86 5.10 -15.23
C SER A 431 17.90 3.57 -15.17
N GLY A 432 17.70 3.04 -13.97
CA GLY A 432 17.61 1.62 -13.69
C GLY A 432 16.19 1.11 -13.75
N GLU A 433 15.93 0.08 -12.95
CA GLU A 433 14.61 -0.55 -12.86
C GLU A 433 13.55 0.46 -12.40
N GLN A 434 12.39 0.40 -13.08
CA GLN A 434 11.19 1.10 -12.65
C GLN A 434 10.75 0.52 -11.31
N ILE A 435 10.48 1.41 -10.34
CA ILE A 435 9.96 1.02 -9.05
C ILE A 435 8.54 0.51 -9.27
N PRO A 436 8.21 -0.72 -8.83
CA PRO A 436 6.89 -1.31 -9.04
C PRO A 436 5.77 -0.33 -8.76
N GLY A 437 4.93 -0.16 -9.78
CA GLY A 437 3.80 0.74 -9.77
C GLY A 437 4.07 2.22 -10.01
N THR A 438 5.23 2.74 -9.67
CA THR A 438 5.46 4.17 -9.95
C THR A 438 5.94 4.35 -11.40
N LYS A 439 5.85 5.56 -11.95
CA LYS A 439 6.60 5.93 -13.18
C LYS A 439 8.07 6.29 -12.89
N MET A 440 8.51 6.16 -11.64
CA MET A 440 9.87 6.48 -11.21
C MET A 440 10.75 5.25 -11.33
N SER A 441 12.03 5.48 -11.62
CA SER A 441 13.05 4.42 -11.65
C SER A 441 14.16 4.72 -10.68
N LYS A 442 14.81 3.66 -10.20
CA LYS A 442 16.09 3.76 -9.47
C LYS A 442 17.18 4.24 -10.41
N ASN A 443 18.34 4.56 -9.87
CA ASN A 443 19.54 4.77 -10.68
C ASN A 443 20.31 3.46 -10.80
N LYS A 444 21.02 3.27 -11.93
CA LYS A 444 21.99 2.18 -12.13
C LYS A 444 23.31 2.74 -12.63
N VAL A 445 24.42 2.08 -12.32
CA VAL A 445 25.68 2.30 -13.02
C VAL A 445 25.59 1.60 -14.37
N ARG A 446 25.89 2.34 -15.44
CA ARG A 446 25.93 1.81 -16.80
C ARG A 446 27.34 1.37 -17.14
N GLY A 447 27.64 0.10 -16.88
CA GLY A 447 28.99 -0.45 -17.08
C GLY A 447 29.40 -0.63 -18.54
N ASN A 448 28.45 -0.77 -19.47
CA ASN A 448 28.71 -1.09 -20.87
C ASN A 448 27.96 -0.15 -21.84
N GLN A 449 28.39 -0.16 -23.09
CA GLN A 449 27.72 0.56 -24.18
C GLN A 449 26.31 -0.02 -24.45
N GLU A 450 25.29 0.83 -24.42
CA GLU A 450 23.87 0.49 -24.68
C GLU A 450 23.21 1.53 -25.62
N GLY A 451 22.27 1.11 -26.47
CA GLY A 451 21.48 2.00 -27.33
C GLY A 451 22.29 2.84 -28.34
N SER A 452 21.66 3.88 -28.89
CA SER A 452 22.29 4.81 -29.84
C SER A 452 23.06 5.93 -29.13
N TYR A 453 24.11 6.46 -29.78
CA TYR A 453 24.93 7.57 -29.24
C TYR A 453 24.14 8.87 -29.00
N LYS A 454 22.95 9.01 -29.61
CA LYS A 454 22.03 10.15 -29.45
C LYS A 454 20.90 9.88 -28.46
N GLU A 455 20.90 8.76 -27.77
CA GLU A 455 19.80 8.35 -26.87
C GLU A 455 20.21 8.43 -25.40
N GLY A 456 19.25 8.85 -24.58
CA GLY A 456 19.39 8.86 -23.13
C GLY A 456 20.68 9.53 -22.65
N VAL A 457 21.35 8.89 -21.71
CA VAL A 457 22.58 9.38 -21.08
C VAL A 457 23.78 9.47 -22.01
N ASN A 458 23.75 8.88 -23.21
CA ASN A 458 24.86 9.05 -24.16
C ASN A 458 25.02 10.52 -24.60
N ASN A 459 23.93 11.30 -24.62
CA ASN A 459 23.98 12.73 -24.93
C ASN A 459 24.70 13.57 -23.86
N SER A 460 24.99 12.99 -22.67
CA SER A 460 25.85 13.64 -21.68
C SER A 460 27.32 13.66 -22.11
N CYS A 461 27.70 12.87 -23.11
CA CYS A 461 29.05 12.83 -23.63
C CYS A 461 29.12 13.48 -25.02
N TYR A 462 30.19 14.21 -25.29
CA TYR A 462 30.45 14.79 -26.61
C TYR A 462 31.85 14.47 -27.10
N TYR A 463 31.97 14.37 -28.43
CA TYR A 463 33.24 14.11 -29.09
C TYR A 463 34.00 15.41 -29.34
N LYS A 464 35.30 15.44 -29.02
CA LYS A 464 36.18 16.53 -29.43
C LYS A 464 37.58 16.01 -29.78
N LYS A 465 37.99 16.29 -31.02
CA LYS A 465 39.29 15.93 -31.64
C LYS A 465 39.55 14.42 -31.77
N VAL A 466 39.70 13.70 -30.66
CA VAL A 466 39.97 12.25 -30.57
C VAL A 466 39.63 11.67 -29.19
N ARG A 467 38.86 12.40 -28.36
CA ARG A 467 38.41 11.92 -27.04
C ARG A 467 36.94 12.25 -26.82
N GLY A 468 36.30 11.42 -26.01
CA GLY A 468 35.01 11.73 -25.41
C GLY A 468 35.22 12.65 -24.21
N TYR A 469 34.30 13.59 -24.02
CA TYR A 469 34.27 14.51 -22.89
C TYR A 469 32.89 14.48 -22.28
N CYS A 470 32.84 14.62 -20.96
CA CYS A 470 31.62 14.69 -20.20
C CYS A 470 31.11 16.13 -20.14
N ASP A 471 29.86 16.33 -20.51
CA ASP A 471 29.11 17.53 -20.21
C ASP A 471 28.35 17.34 -18.88
N THR A 472 29.01 17.66 -17.77
CA THR A 472 28.37 17.61 -16.44
C THR A 472 27.21 18.59 -16.30
N SER A 473 27.14 19.61 -17.16
CA SER A 473 26.05 20.58 -17.24
C SER A 473 24.86 20.12 -18.08
N TRP A 474 24.97 18.99 -18.80
CA TRP A 474 23.92 18.46 -19.66
C TRP A 474 22.60 18.26 -18.90
N LEU A 475 21.53 18.90 -19.36
CA LEU A 475 20.23 18.90 -18.68
C LEU A 475 19.25 17.84 -19.20
N GLY A 476 19.63 17.04 -20.19
CA GLY A 476 18.73 16.04 -20.80
C GLY A 476 18.53 14.77 -19.98
N GLY A 477 19.28 14.59 -18.88
CA GLY A 477 19.12 13.49 -17.95
C GLY A 477 18.06 13.76 -16.88
N LEU A 478 17.72 12.74 -16.11
CA LEU A 478 16.94 12.93 -14.88
C LEU A 478 17.77 13.74 -13.89
N PRO A 479 17.23 14.84 -13.32
CA PRO A 479 17.92 15.62 -12.31
C PRO A 479 18.06 14.81 -11.01
N GLU A 480 18.80 15.37 -10.05
CA GLU A 480 18.72 14.91 -8.68
C GLU A 480 17.27 14.91 -8.23
N ARG A 481 16.85 13.82 -7.58
CA ARG A 481 15.43 13.61 -7.26
C ARG A 481 15.26 12.75 -6.04
N THR A 482 14.09 12.88 -5.44
CA THR A 482 13.64 12.07 -4.31
C THR A 482 12.57 11.11 -4.79
N ILE A 483 12.76 9.81 -4.55
CA ILE A 483 11.79 8.76 -4.93
C ILE A 483 10.96 8.25 -3.74
N TYR A 484 11.32 8.69 -2.53
CA TYR A 484 10.56 8.52 -1.29
C TYR A 484 10.73 9.76 -0.44
N GLN A 485 9.64 10.34 0.02
CA GLN A 485 9.66 11.43 0.99
C GLN A 485 8.74 11.03 2.13
N GLN A 486 9.28 10.90 3.33
CA GLN A 486 8.45 10.62 4.48
C GLN A 486 7.53 11.82 4.76
N SER A 487 6.24 11.52 4.96
CA SER A 487 5.28 12.53 5.39
C SER A 487 5.63 13.01 6.79
N THR A 488 5.61 14.32 7.01
CA THR A 488 5.74 14.86 8.38
C THR A 488 4.52 14.44 9.20
N PRO A 489 4.71 13.80 10.37
CA PRO A 489 3.64 13.44 11.30
C PRO A 489 2.77 14.62 11.73
#